data_AF-A0A7G2IY15-F1
#
_entry.id   AF-A0A7G2IY15-F1
#
_cell.length_a   1.000
_cell.length_b   1.000
_cell.length_c   1.000
_cell.angle_alpha   90.00
_cell.angle_beta   90.00
_cell.angle_gamma   90.00
#
_symmetry.space_group_name_H-M   'P 1'
#
loop_
_entity.id
_entity.type
_entity.pdbx_description
1 polymer ?
#
loop_
_entity_poly.entity_id
_entity_poly.type
_entity_poly.pdbx_seq_one_letter_code
_entity_poly.pdbx_strand_id
1 'polypeptide(L)'
;MNLNTDSLSAVLARRDWENPGVTQLNRLEAHPPFCSWRSADDARTNQRSSQLRSLNGQWQFAWFAAPEAVPESWLTSDLPQADTINVPSNWQMDGYDAPIYTNVTYPIPVNPPYVPAQNPTGCYSLTFLY
;
A
#
# COMPACT_ATOMS: atom_id res chain seq x y z
N MET A 1 -1.20 31.54 4.99
CA MET A 1 -0.39 30.30 4.97
C MET A 1 -1.29 29.21 4.40
N ASN A 2 -1.06 28.77 3.17
CA ASN A 2 -1.73 27.58 2.66
C ASN A 2 -1.10 26.39 3.37
N LEU A 3 -1.87 25.71 4.22
CA LEU A 3 -1.46 24.43 4.79
C LEU A 3 -1.30 23.47 3.61
N ASN A 4 -0.11 22.90 3.43
CA ASN A 4 0.09 21.82 2.48
C ASN A 4 -0.66 20.59 3.03
N THR A 5 -1.90 20.39 2.59
CA THR A 5 -2.77 19.30 3.05
C THR A 5 -2.27 17.92 2.63
N ASP A 6 -1.28 17.89 1.74
CA ASP A 6 -0.77 16.67 1.12
C ASP A 6 0.57 16.24 1.72
N SER A 7 1.07 16.93 2.76
CA SER A 7 2.26 16.46 3.47
C SER A 7 1.99 15.14 4.19
N LEU A 8 2.99 14.28 4.29
CA LEU A 8 2.92 13.02 5.02
C LEU A 8 2.51 13.28 6.47
N SER A 9 3.09 14.29 7.10
CA SER A 9 2.71 14.75 8.43
C SER A 9 1.21 15.10 8.57
N ALA A 10 0.63 15.80 7.59
CA ALA A 10 -0.79 16.17 7.63
C ALA A 10 -1.70 14.95 7.40
N VAL A 11 -1.31 14.04 6.51
CA VAL A 11 -2.02 12.78 6.25
C VAL A 11 -2.01 11.90 7.50
N LEU A 12 -0.84 11.68 8.11
CA LEU A 12 -0.69 10.83 9.29
C LEU A 12 -1.39 11.41 10.54
N ALA A 13 -1.46 12.74 10.68
CA ALA A 13 -2.13 13.39 11.80
C ALA A 13 -3.63 13.04 11.92
N ARG A 14 -4.29 12.65 10.82
CA ARG A 14 -5.70 12.22 10.83
C ARG A 14 -5.89 10.84 11.46
N ARG A 15 -4.86 10.01 11.47
CA ARG A 15 -4.87 8.61 11.94
C ARG A 15 -6.07 7.83 11.43
N ASP A 16 -6.33 7.92 10.12
CA ASP A 16 -7.50 7.29 9.48
C ASP A 16 -7.56 5.78 9.78
N TRP A 17 -6.42 5.11 10.00
CA TRP A 17 -6.33 3.69 10.36
C TRP A 17 -6.80 3.34 11.79
N GLU A 18 -6.98 4.32 12.67
CA GLU A 18 -7.56 4.17 14.01
C GLU A 18 -9.00 4.70 14.07
N ASN A 19 -9.65 4.92 12.92
CA ASN A 19 -11.01 5.42 12.85
C ASN A 19 -11.93 4.47 12.04
N PRO A 20 -12.80 3.68 12.69
CA PRO A 20 -13.68 2.74 11.99
C PRO A 20 -14.75 3.45 11.14
N GLY A 21 -14.99 4.75 11.34
CA GLY A 21 -15.84 5.55 10.47
C GLY A 21 -15.21 5.89 9.11
N VAL A 22 -13.89 5.76 8.99
CA VAL A 22 -13.13 6.02 7.76
C VAL A 22 -12.60 4.69 7.22
N THR A 23 -13.42 4.00 6.42
CA THR A 23 -13.03 2.71 5.81
C THR A 23 -12.37 2.84 4.44
N GLN A 24 -12.44 4.03 3.85
CA GLN A 24 -11.82 4.40 2.58
C GLN A 24 -11.85 5.93 2.40
N LEU A 25 -10.93 6.45 1.60
CA LEU A 25 -10.96 7.80 1.04
C LEU A 25 -10.71 7.69 -0.47
N ASN A 26 -11.56 8.33 -1.29
CA ASN A 26 -11.44 8.38 -2.75
C ASN A 26 -11.37 7.01 -3.46
N ARG A 27 -11.85 5.93 -2.83
CA ARG A 27 -11.94 4.61 -3.49
C ARG A 27 -13.15 4.58 -4.42
N LEU A 28 -12.95 4.16 -5.67
CA LEU A 28 -14.05 3.97 -6.63
C LEU A 28 -14.99 2.84 -6.20
N GLU A 29 -16.19 2.82 -6.78
CA GLU A 29 -17.19 1.78 -6.52
C GLU A 29 -16.70 0.39 -6.95
N ALA A 30 -17.11 -0.64 -6.20
CA ALA A 30 -16.82 -2.02 -6.56
C ALA A 30 -17.58 -2.43 -7.83
N HIS A 31 -16.92 -3.23 -8.68
CA HIS A 31 -17.49 -3.73 -9.92
C HIS A 31 -16.95 -5.14 -10.26
N PRO A 32 -17.58 -5.90 -11.19
CA PRO A 32 -17.04 -7.17 -11.68
C PRO A 32 -15.68 -7.00 -12.38
N PRO A 33 -14.87 -8.06 -12.57
CA PRO A 33 -13.58 -7.95 -13.24
C PRO A 33 -13.68 -7.28 -14.63
N PHE A 34 -12.92 -6.20 -14.84
CA PHE A 34 -12.88 -5.46 -16.10
C PHE A 34 -11.53 -5.64 -16.81
N CYS A 35 -11.59 -5.89 -18.11
CA CYS A 35 -10.42 -5.86 -19.00
C CYS A 35 -10.47 -4.73 -20.02
N SER A 36 -11.61 -4.04 -20.16
CA SER A 36 -11.79 -2.91 -21.09
C SER A 36 -11.36 -3.25 -22.54
N TRP A 37 -11.78 -4.42 -23.05
CA TRP A 37 -11.53 -4.79 -24.44
C TRP A 37 -12.10 -3.76 -25.42
N ARG A 38 -11.40 -3.55 -26.53
CA ARG A 38 -11.84 -2.68 -27.64
C ARG A 38 -12.34 -3.48 -28.85
N SER A 39 -12.40 -4.80 -28.72
CA SER A 39 -12.89 -5.75 -29.72
C SER A 39 -13.79 -6.79 -29.03
N ALA A 40 -14.93 -7.10 -29.65
CA ALA A 40 -15.86 -8.11 -29.16
C ALA A 40 -15.27 -9.52 -29.25
N ASP A 41 -14.45 -9.80 -30.27
CA ASP A 41 -13.79 -11.10 -30.43
C ASP A 41 -12.72 -11.36 -29.36
N ASP A 42 -11.96 -10.32 -29.01
CA ASP A 42 -10.97 -10.39 -27.92
C ASP A 42 -11.67 -10.67 -26.58
N ALA A 43 -12.80 -10.00 -26.33
CA ALA A 43 -13.61 -10.23 -25.14
C ALA A 43 -14.19 -11.65 -25.10
N ARG A 44 -14.75 -12.13 -26.22
CA ARG A 44 -15.34 -13.46 -26.34
C ARG A 44 -14.32 -14.57 -26.11
N THR A 45 -13.08 -14.38 -26.57
CA THR A 45 -12.00 -15.38 -26.46
C THR A 45 -11.10 -15.16 -25.25
N ASN A 46 -11.41 -14.18 -24.39
CA ASN A 46 -10.64 -13.81 -23.20
C ASN A 46 -9.15 -13.52 -23.51
N GLN A 47 -8.90 -12.83 -24.62
CA GLN A 47 -7.55 -12.37 -24.97
C GLN A 47 -7.08 -11.29 -23.99
N ARG A 48 -5.76 -11.07 -23.92
CA ARG A 48 -5.23 -9.97 -23.10
C ARG A 48 -5.60 -8.62 -23.74
N SER A 49 -6.25 -7.75 -22.97
CA SER A 49 -6.52 -6.37 -23.39
C SER A 49 -5.28 -5.48 -23.27
N SER A 50 -5.01 -4.66 -24.29
CA SER A 50 -3.98 -3.62 -24.24
C SER A 50 -4.30 -2.49 -23.25
N GLN A 51 -5.56 -2.38 -22.82
CA GLN A 51 -6.03 -1.38 -21.86
C GLN A 51 -5.84 -1.83 -20.41
N LEU A 52 -5.37 -3.07 -20.19
CA LEU A 52 -5.08 -3.64 -18.88
C LEU A 52 -3.58 -3.94 -18.77
N ARG A 53 -2.90 -3.16 -17.92
CA ARG A 53 -1.45 -3.28 -17.71
C ARG A 53 -1.16 -3.82 -16.31
N SER A 54 -0.30 -4.82 -16.24
CA SER A 54 0.25 -5.31 -14.97
C SER A 54 1.42 -4.42 -14.55
N LEU A 55 1.52 -4.14 -13.24
CA LEU A 55 2.67 -3.51 -12.61
C LEU A 55 3.39 -4.48 -11.65
N ASN A 56 3.09 -5.78 -11.70
CA ASN A 56 3.86 -6.79 -10.98
C ASN A 56 5.31 -6.81 -11.51
N GLY A 57 6.27 -6.98 -10.61
CA GLY A 57 7.69 -6.93 -10.96
C GLY A 57 8.54 -6.42 -9.79
N GLN A 58 9.67 -5.79 -10.12
CA GLN A 58 10.59 -5.22 -9.15
C GLN A 58 10.13 -3.82 -8.71
N TRP A 59 10.02 -3.61 -7.41
CA TRP A 59 9.65 -2.34 -6.77
C TRP A 59 10.73 -1.93 -5.78
N GLN A 60 10.86 -0.63 -5.53
CA GLN A 60 11.66 -0.14 -4.40
C GLN A 60 10.85 -0.30 -3.11
N PHE A 61 11.51 -0.71 -2.04
CA PHE A 61 10.88 -0.97 -0.76
C PHE A 61 11.76 -0.55 0.41
N ALA A 62 11.15 0.12 1.39
CA ALA A 62 11.78 0.44 2.66
C ALA A 62 10.85 0.08 3.82
N TRP A 63 11.40 -0.53 4.87
CA TRP A 63 10.67 -0.88 6.09
C TRP A 63 10.93 0.14 7.21
N PHE A 64 9.89 0.48 7.95
CA PHE A 64 9.94 1.36 9.11
C PHE A 64 9.17 0.76 10.30
N ALA A 65 9.63 1.04 11.52
CA ALA A 65 8.99 0.52 12.74
C ALA A 65 7.64 1.18 13.07
N ALA A 66 7.36 2.34 12.49
CA ALA A 66 6.13 3.12 12.69
C ALA A 66 5.89 4.04 11.48
N PRO A 67 4.64 4.42 11.17
CA PRO A 67 4.36 5.33 10.06
C PRO A 67 4.98 6.72 10.29
N GLU A 68 5.09 7.17 11.54
CA GLU A 68 5.72 8.44 11.91
C GLU A 68 7.24 8.45 11.69
N ALA A 69 7.87 7.28 11.47
CA ALA A 69 9.30 7.18 11.17
C ALA A 69 9.61 7.34 9.67
N VAL A 70 8.59 7.35 8.81
CA VAL A 70 8.76 7.52 7.36
C VAL A 70 9.14 8.98 7.07
N PRO A 71 10.25 9.25 6.37
CA PRO A 71 10.65 10.62 6.04
C PRO A 71 9.76 11.21 4.94
N GLU A 72 9.42 12.50 5.08
CA GLU A 72 8.62 13.26 4.09
C GLU A 72 9.21 13.19 2.67
N SER A 73 10.54 13.10 2.55
CA SER A 73 11.24 13.00 1.26
C SER A 73 10.88 11.75 0.44
N TRP A 74 10.37 10.70 1.08
CA TRP A 74 9.91 9.48 0.39
C TRP A 74 8.77 9.77 -0.59
N LEU A 75 7.94 10.78 -0.33
CA LEU A 75 6.82 11.15 -1.22
C LEU A 75 7.29 11.62 -2.60
N THR A 76 8.51 12.17 -2.70
CA THR A 76 9.00 12.82 -3.91
C THR A 76 10.14 12.07 -4.59
N SER A 77 10.78 11.14 -3.89
CA SER A 77 11.97 10.44 -4.40
C SER A 77 12.17 9.12 -3.66
N ASP A 78 12.73 8.14 -4.36
CA ASP A 78 13.15 6.88 -3.74
C ASP A 78 14.19 7.13 -2.63
N LEU A 79 14.11 6.31 -1.58
CA LEU A 79 15.01 6.42 -0.45
C LEU A 79 16.34 5.73 -0.75
N PRO A 80 17.50 6.32 -0.39
CA PRO A 80 18.81 5.71 -0.64
C PRO A 80 19.00 4.33 -0.02
N GLN A 81 18.30 4.06 1.09
CA GLN A 81 18.33 2.79 1.81
C GLN A 81 17.24 1.80 1.37
N ALA A 82 16.45 2.12 0.34
CA ALA A 82 15.44 1.20 -0.16
C ALA A 82 16.10 0.01 -0.87
N ASP A 83 15.54 -1.17 -0.65
CA ASP A 83 15.89 -2.38 -1.38
C ASP A 83 14.98 -2.53 -2.61
N THR A 84 15.40 -3.41 -3.53
CA THR A 84 14.54 -3.83 -4.64
C THR A 84 13.92 -5.20 -4.32
N ILE A 85 12.58 -5.29 -4.31
CA ILE A 85 11.84 -6.52 -3.99
C ILE A 85 10.83 -6.90 -5.07
N ASN A 86 10.45 -8.18 -5.11
CA ASN A 86 9.40 -8.67 -6.01
C ASN A 86 8.01 -8.33 -5.46
N VAL A 87 7.12 -7.80 -6.31
CA VAL A 87 5.70 -7.56 -5.98
C VAL A 87 4.81 -8.35 -6.93
N PRO A 88 3.82 -9.12 -6.43
CA PRO A 88 3.37 -9.19 -5.03
C PRO A 88 4.25 -10.08 -4.14
N SER A 89 4.52 -9.61 -2.91
CA SER A 89 5.13 -10.39 -1.83
C SER A 89 4.55 -9.97 -0.46
N ASN A 90 4.84 -10.76 0.58
CA ASN A 90 4.68 -10.34 1.98
C ASN A 90 6.08 -10.07 2.52
N TRP A 91 6.34 -8.88 3.05
CA TRP A 91 7.70 -8.47 3.43
C TRP A 91 8.31 -9.33 4.54
N GLN A 92 7.50 -10.03 5.34
CA GLN A 92 7.96 -11.04 6.31
C GLN A 92 8.80 -12.13 5.62
N MET A 93 8.40 -12.53 4.42
CA MET A 93 9.06 -13.58 3.64
C MET A 93 10.39 -13.11 3.05
N ASP A 94 10.56 -11.79 2.94
CA ASP A 94 11.79 -11.12 2.52
C ASP A 94 12.67 -10.74 3.73
N GLY A 95 12.24 -11.04 4.96
CA GLY A 95 13.06 -10.94 6.19
C GLY A 95 12.97 -9.61 6.94
N TYR A 96 12.05 -8.71 6.58
CA TYR A 96 11.95 -7.38 7.19
C TYR A 96 11.35 -7.39 8.61
N ASP A 97 10.45 -8.33 8.90
CA ASP A 97 9.97 -8.62 10.25
C ASP A 97 9.44 -10.06 10.36
N ALA A 98 9.02 -10.46 11.55
CA ALA A 98 8.58 -11.82 11.82
C ALA A 98 7.09 -12.01 11.53
N PRO A 99 6.68 -13.07 10.82
CA PRO A 99 5.28 -13.43 10.72
C PRO A 99 4.76 -13.93 12.08
N ILE A 100 3.61 -13.43 12.51
CA ILE A 100 2.98 -13.81 13.78
C ILE A 100 1.86 -14.81 13.51
N TYR A 101 1.98 -16.00 14.12
CA TYR A 101 0.89 -16.97 14.17
C TYR A 101 0.25 -16.95 15.56
N THR A 102 -1.03 -16.61 15.61
CA THR A 102 -1.87 -16.65 16.82
C THR A 102 -3.24 -17.21 16.45
N ASN A 103 -3.89 -17.90 17.37
CA ASN A 103 -5.18 -18.57 17.13
C ASN A 103 -6.36 -17.65 17.48
N VAL A 104 -6.56 -17.37 18.78
CA VAL A 104 -7.72 -16.60 19.28
C VAL A 104 -7.32 -15.18 19.67
N THR A 105 -6.21 -15.04 20.38
CA THR A 105 -5.75 -13.74 20.89
C THR A 105 -5.27 -12.88 19.73
N TYR A 106 -5.71 -11.63 19.67
CA TYR A 106 -5.18 -10.66 18.70
C TYR A 106 -3.66 -10.52 18.84
N PRO A 107 -2.93 -10.31 17.73
CA PRO A 107 -1.48 -10.06 17.77
C PRO A 107 -1.13 -8.67 18.33
N ILE A 108 -2.12 -7.86 18.69
CA ILE A 108 -1.99 -6.52 19.25
C ILE A 108 -2.83 -6.39 20.54
N PRO A 109 -2.52 -5.41 21.41
CA PRO A 109 -3.36 -5.10 22.58
C PRO A 109 -4.81 -4.79 22.17
N VAL A 110 -5.77 -5.36 22.89
CA VAL A 110 -7.19 -5.20 22.59
C VAL A 110 -7.72 -3.91 23.22
N ASN A 111 -7.63 -2.80 22.48
CA ASN A 111 -8.13 -1.49 22.89
C ASN A 111 -8.74 -0.74 21.69
N PRO A 112 -9.88 -1.19 21.14
CA PRO A 112 -10.45 -0.60 19.93
C PRO A 112 -10.84 0.88 20.12
N PRO A 113 -10.62 1.75 19.10
CA PRO A 113 -10.09 1.45 17.76
C PRO A 113 -8.55 1.58 17.65
N TYR A 114 -7.85 1.69 18.78
CA TYR A 114 -6.42 1.99 18.81
C TYR A 114 -5.54 0.79 18.41
N VAL A 115 -4.42 1.09 17.78
CA VAL A 115 -3.36 0.12 17.44
C VAL A 115 -2.04 0.51 18.13
N PRO A 116 -1.03 -0.38 18.19
CA PRO A 116 0.27 -0.02 18.73
C PRO A 116 0.91 1.17 18.02
N ALA A 117 1.64 2.01 18.75
CA ALA A 117 2.45 3.08 18.16
C ALA A 117 3.60 2.52 17.30
N GLN A 118 4.17 1.38 17.71
CA GLN A 118 5.11 0.61 16.88
C GLN A 118 4.29 -0.25 15.93
N ASN A 119 3.97 0.31 14.77
CA ASN A 119 3.19 -0.34 13.72
C ASN A 119 4.06 -0.48 12.46
N PRO A 120 4.63 -1.67 12.21
CA PRO A 120 5.49 -1.92 11.05
C PRO A 120 4.87 -1.39 9.75
N THR A 121 5.62 -0.54 9.06
CA THR A 121 5.16 0.21 7.89
C THR A 121 6.07 -0.09 6.70
N GLY A 122 5.49 -0.63 5.63
CA GLY A 122 6.17 -0.90 4.37
C GLY A 122 5.93 0.21 3.34
N CYS A 123 7.00 0.86 2.89
CA CYS A 123 6.98 1.89 1.88
C CYS A 123 7.35 1.31 0.51
N TYR A 124 6.36 1.10 -0.37
CA TYR A 124 6.55 0.61 -1.74
C TYR A 124 6.53 1.77 -2.74
N SER A 125 7.51 1.85 -3.64
CA SER A 125 7.52 2.82 -4.75
C SER A 125 7.91 2.17 -6.08
N LEU A 126 7.35 2.70 -7.18
CA LEU A 126 7.61 2.24 -8.53
C LEU A 126 7.68 3.43 -9.49
N THR A 127 8.78 3.53 -10.22
CA THR A 127 8.87 4.38 -11.41
C THR A 127 8.39 3.57 -12.62
N PHE A 128 7.39 4.06 -13.35
CA PHE A 128 6.87 3.41 -14.56
C PHE A 128 6.62 4.42 -15.67
N LEU A 129 6.80 3.99 -16.93
CA LEU A 129 6.47 4.78 -18.11
C LEU A 129 4.98 4.68 -18.42
N TYR A 130 4.36 5.78 -18.85
CA TYR A 130 2.99 5.80 -19.35
C TYR A 130 2.92 5.44 -20.85
#